data_AF-A0A4R4X9C6-F1
#
_entry.id   AF-A0A4R4X9C6-F1
#
_cell.length_a   1.000
_cell.length_b   1.000
_cell.length_c   1.000
_cell.angle_alpha   90.00
_cell.angle_beta   90.00
_cell.angle_gamma   90.00
#
_symmetry.space_group_name_H-M   'P 1'
#
loop_
_entity.id
_entity.type
_entity.pdbx_description
1 polymer ?
#
loop_
_entity_poly.entity_id
_entity_poly.type
_entity_poly.pdbx_seq_one_letter_code
_entity_poly.pdbx_strand_id
1 'polypeptide(L)'
;MSTGGVMRDVDPVGPLKRGLEILEVVGRAGGPVRPADLVAETGLARSTVDRVLSTLTETGYLRWKGRDVVATPRTMDVGNLYLSGLDPEGVLAGRVARLAGDLDESVVLAVPDRADDRDGVRIVGQSRPRGSLAIVFKVGDLLRYPFNASGWELEDDFLEPGLVAVAVPVQAAVGPFALIVVSHASRHSAVSLREHARSSLMACVAEMEQVAAHPPHPDEARTPGANGHLKARLGAEFLQSLDRGLAVLHAIGTRAEGRTISEAAALTGQARATARRALLSLTVLGYARESGGRFALLPRVLDLGYRQVSGLTFEELARPHLRDLVARVHDSASVVVLDGTDIRYVARAQASRIMRVEITVGTRFPAYATAMGRVLLAGLPEAEASDLIVRSDRRAFTGRTLTGADDLRREVATARDDGYAVVDQELETGLRSIAVPIHASGRVVAALNIAAPAAREPVEQMRERLLPELRATARALEADVAAFTRHQPLPL
;
A
#
# COMPACT_ATOMS: atom_id res chain seq x y z
N MET A 1 5.76 -35.06 18.11
CA MET A 1 5.05 -36.25 17.62
C MET A 1 3.56 -35.95 17.53
N SER A 2 3.00 -36.16 16.33
CA SER A 2 1.58 -36.34 15.97
C SER A 2 0.49 -35.35 16.45
N THR A 3 0.37 -34.20 15.79
CA THR A 3 -0.91 -33.49 15.57
C THR A 3 -1.30 -33.39 14.07
N GLY A 4 -0.42 -33.80 13.15
CA GLY A 4 -0.60 -33.61 11.70
C GLY A 4 -1.61 -34.54 11.00
N GLY A 5 -2.28 -35.44 11.73
CA GLY A 5 -3.15 -36.47 11.13
C GLY A 5 -4.62 -36.09 10.94
N VAL A 6 -5.14 -35.12 11.71
CA VAL A 6 -6.60 -34.87 11.77
C VAL A 6 -7.07 -33.77 10.80
N MET A 7 -6.16 -33.00 10.21
CA MET A 7 -6.51 -31.81 9.42
C MET A 7 -6.54 -32.03 7.91
N ARG A 8 -6.12 -33.21 7.41
CA ARG A 8 -6.04 -33.52 5.97
C ARG A 8 -7.39 -33.79 5.28
N ASP A 9 -8.48 -33.90 6.03
CA ASP A 9 -9.79 -34.34 5.51
C ASP A 9 -10.86 -33.23 5.51
N VAL A 10 -10.45 -31.96 5.68
CA VAL A 10 -11.38 -30.82 5.66
C VAL A 10 -11.40 -30.19 4.27
N ASP A 11 -12.51 -30.38 3.55
CA ASP A 11 -12.74 -29.66 2.29
C ASP A 11 -12.86 -28.15 2.53
N PRO A 12 -12.01 -27.33 1.89
CA PRO A 12 -12.09 -25.88 2.01
C PRO A 12 -13.45 -25.34 1.54
N VAL A 13 -13.88 -24.24 2.16
CA VAL A 13 -15.07 -23.51 1.71
C VAL A 13 -14.89 -23.06 0.25
N GLY A 14 -15.64 -23.68 -0.66
CA GLY A 14 -15.43 -23.54 -2.11
C GLY A 14 -15.30 -22.10 -2.62
N PRO A 15 -16.26 -21.19 -2.34
CA PRO A 15 -16.14 -19.79 -2.78
C PRO A 15 -14.94 -19.05 -2.21
N LEU A 16 -14.53 -19.35 -0.97
CA LEU A 16 -13.34 -18.76 -0.36
C LEU A 16 -12.07 -19.21 -1.09
N LYS A 17 -11.92 -20.53 -1.30
CA LYS A 17 -10.81 -21.11 -2.06
C LYS A 17 -10.66 -20.43 -3.43
N ARG A 18 -11.76 -20.35 -4.19
CA ARG A 18 -11.76 -19.78 -5.54
C ARG A 18 -11.47 -18.28 -5.57
N GLY A 19 -11.94 -17.54 -4.57
CA GLY A 19 -11.63 -16.12 -4.44
C GLY A 19 -10.15 -15.87 -4.15
N LEU A 20 -9.55 -16.64 -3.26
CA LEU A 20 -8.12 -16.56 -2.95
C LEU A 20 -7.27 -16.97 -4.15
N GLU A 21 -7.66 -18.02 -4.87
CA GLU A 21 -7.00 -18.46 -6.10
C GLU A 21 -7.01 -17.37 -7.19
N ILE A 22 -8.16 -16.71 -7.42
CA ILE A 22 -8.23 -15.58 -8.36
C ILE A 22 -7.37 -14.39 -7.90
N LEU A 23 -7.33 -14.09 -6.60
CA LEU A 23 -6.46 -13.03 -6.06
C LEU A 23 -4.96 -13.37 -6.24
N GLU A 24 -4.56 -14.63 -6.05
CA GLU A 24 -3.18 -15.08 -6.33
C GLU A 24 -2.81 -14.93 -7.80
N VAL A 25 -3.71 -15.32 -8.72
CA VAL A 25 -3.48 -15.18 -10.16
C VAL A 25 -3.34 -13.71 -10.56
N VAL A 26 -4.27 -12.85 -10.13
CA VAL A 26 -4.19 -11.41 -10.41
C VAL A 26 -2.96 -10.78 -9.77
N GLY A 27 -2.63 -11.16 -8.53
CA GLY A 27 -1.52 -10.61 -7.77
C GLY A 27 -0.14 -10.99 -8.30
N ARG A 28 -0.04 -12.12 -9.02
CA ARG A 28 1.18 -12.55 -9.72
C ARG A 28 1.26 -12.01 -11.13
N ALA A 29 0.13 -11.64 -11.74
CA ALA A 29 0.12 -10.98 -13.02
C ALA A 29 0.78 -9.59 -12.90
N GLY A 30 1.83 -9.33 -13.67
CA GLY A 30 2.51 -8.02 -13.70
C GLY A 30 1.67 -6.88 -14.30
N GLY A 31 0.36 -7.06 -14.47
CA GLY A 31 -0.53 -6.12 -15.14
C GLY A 31 -2.00 -6.57 -15.14
N PRO A 32 -2.86 -5.91 -15.95
CA PRO A 32 -4.28 -6.24 -16.06
C PRO A 32 -4.51 -7.64 -16.63
N VAL A 33 -5.49 -8.36 -16.08
CA VAL A 33 -5.80 -9.76 -16.45
C VAL A 33 -7.18 -9.83 -17.10
N ARG A 34 -7.32 -10.52 -18.24
CA ARG A 34 -8.65 -10.79 -18.80
C ARG A 34 -9.33 -11.90 -17.99
N PRO A 35 -10.66 -11.82 -17.81
CA PRO A 35 -11.40 -12.92 -17.21
C PRO A 35 -11.29 -14.27 -17.95
N ALA A 36 -10.91 -14.29 -19.24
CA ALA A 36 -10.62 -15.52 -19.97
C ALA A 36 -9.31 -16.19 -19.52
N ASP A 37 -8.28 -15.39 -19.21
CA ASP A 37 -7.00 -15.87 -18.70
C ASP A 37 -7.18 -16.47 -17.28
N LEU A 38 -8.04 -15.85 -16.47
CA LEU A 38 -8.43 -16.41 -15.17
C LEU A 38 -9.08 -17.79 -15.31
N VAL A 39 -9.97 -17.99 -16.29
CA VAL A 39 -10.56 -19.31 -16.57
C VAL A 39 -9.49 -20.32 -16.97
N ALA A 40 -8.56 -19.92 -17.85
CA ALA A 40 -7.50 -20.80 -18.33
C ALA A 40 -6.52 -21.21 -17.22
N GLU A 41 -6.14 -20.27 -16.35
CA GLU A 41 -5.14 -20.52 -15.31
C GLU A 41 -5.71 -21.24 -14.09
N THR A 42 -6.96 -20.94 -13.70
CA THR A 42 -7.60 -21.56 -12.52
C THR A 42 -8.38 -22.84 -12.86
N GLY A 43 -8.68 -23.08 -14.14
CA GLY A 43 -9.57 -24.15 -14.57
C GLY A 43 -11.03 -23.99 -14.11
N LEU A 44 -11.40 -22.83 -13.54
CA LEU A 44 -12.74 -22.57 -13.05
C LEU A 44 -13.72 -22.27 -14.20
N ALA A 45 -14.96 -22.73 -14.06
CA ALA A 45 -16.02 -22.39 -15.01
C ALA A 45 -16.21 -20.87 -15.09
N ARG A 46 -16.48 -20.36 -16.30
CA ARG A 46 -16.60 -18.92 -16.57
C ARG A 46 -17.60 -18.20 -15.64
N SER A 47 -18.77 -18.79 -15.44
CA SER A 47 -19.80 -18.27 -14.54
C SER A 47 -19.33 -18.17 -13.09
N THR A 48 -18.40 -19.03 -12.66
CA THR A 48 -17.81 -18.96 -11.33
C THR A 48 -16.80 -17.83 -11.23
N VAL A 49 -15.96 -17.65 -12.25
CA VAL A 49 -15.03 -16.52 -12.33
C VAL A 49 -15.79 -15.20 -12.27
N ASP A 50 -16.84 -15.03 -13.08
CA ASP A 50 -17.60 -13.78 -13.12
C ASP A 50 -18.25 -13.44 -11.77
N ARG A 51 -18.78 -14.42 -11.04
CA ARG A 51 -19.35 -14.22 -9.68
C ARG A 51 -18.29 -13.86 -8.64
N VAL A 52 -17.12 -14.50 -8.72
CA VAL A 52 -16.00 -14.15 -7.84
C VAL A 52 -15.51 -12.74 -8.14
N LEU A 53 -15.33 -12.40 -9.41
CA LEU A 53 -14.94 -11.05 -9.83
C LEU A 53 -15.95 -10.01 -9.34
N SER A 54 -17.25 -10.24 -9.56
CA SER A 54 -18.31 -9.36 -9.06
C SER A 54 -18.18 -9.10 -7.55
N THR A 55 -17.99 -10.17 -6.76
CA THR A 55 -17.80 -10.04 -5.30
C THR A 55 -16.51 -9.28 -4.97
N LEU A 56 -15.38 -9.59 -5.61
CA LEU A 56 -14.08 -8.96 -5.32
C LEU A 56 -14.01 -7.50 -5.79
N THR A 57 -14.73 -7.13 -6.87
CA THR A 57 -14.79 -5.75 -7.33
C THR A 57 -15.69 -4.89 -6.46
N GLU A 58 -16.83 -5.43 -6.03
CA GLU A 58 -17.78 -4.73 -5.15
C GLU A 58 -17.25 -4.57 -3.73
N THR A 59 -16.43 -5.52 -3.26
CA THR A 59 -15.70 -5.41 -1.99
C THR A 59 -14.40 -4.62 -2.12
N GLY A 60 -14.05 -4.18 -3.34
CA GLY A 60 -12.95 -3.26 -3.60
C GLY A 60 -11.55 -3.89 -3.60
N TYR A 61 -11.42 -5.22 -3.60
CA TYR A 61 -10.12 -5.90 -3.78
C TYR A 61 -9.65 -5.87 -5.23
N LEU A 62 -10.58 -5.92 -6.17
CA LEU A 62 -10.27 -5.82 -7.60
C LEU A 62 -10.97 -4.61 -8.21
N ARG A 63 -10.48 -4.19 -9.37
CA ARG A 63 -11.05 -3.08 -10.14
C ARG A 63 -11.04 -3.42 -11.62
N TRP A 64 -12.08 -3.01 -12.34
CA TRP A 64 -12.10 -3.06 -13.79
C TRP A 64 -11.22 -1.95 -14.39
N LYS A 65 -10.37 -2.32 -15.34
CA LYS A 65 -9.61 -1.44 -16.23
C LYS A 65 -9.98 -1.79 -17.66
N GLY A 66 -11.02 -1.15 -18.18
CA GLY A 66 -11.62 -1.57 -19.45
C GLY A 66 -12.31 -2.93 -19.28
N ARG A 67 -11.90 -3.95 -20.03
CA ARG A 67 -12.41 -5.33 -19.89
C ARG A 67 -11.47 -6.23 -19.08
N ASP A 68 -10.42 -5.67 -18.48
CA ASP A 68 -9.46 -6.37 -17.62
C ASP A 68 -9.74 -6.08 -16.16
N VAL A 69 -9.25 -6.94 -15.28
CA VAL A 69 -9.23 -6.72 -13.84
C VAL A 69 -7.80 -6.48 -13.36
N VAL A 70 -7.66 -5.62 -12.35
CA VAL A 70 -6.40 -5.34 -11.65
C VAL A 70 -6.61 -5.37 -10.15
N ALA A 71 -5.58 -5.70 -9.39
CA ALA A 71 -5.58 -5.53 -7.94
C ALA A 71 -5.69 -4.05 -7.55
N THR A 72 -6.25 -3.81 -6.37
CA THR A 72 -6.32 -2.48 -5.75
C THR A 72 -5.44 -2.44 -4.50
N PRO A 73 -5.15 -1.25 -3.96
CA PRO A 73 -4.47 -1.10 -2.66
C PRO A 73 -5.06 -1.92 -1.52
N ARG A 74 -6.37 -2.15 -1.53
CA ARG A 74 -7.06 -2.98 -0.55
C ARG A 74 -6.55 -4.42 -0.48
N THR A 75 -5.98 -4.97 -1.55
CA THR A 75 -5.40 -6.32 -1.51
C THR A 75 -4.19 -6.39 -0.58
N MET A 76 -3.55 -5.25 -0.30
CA MET A 76 -2.45 -5.18 0.66
C MET A 76 -2.92 -5.32 2.11
N ASP A 77 -4.19 -5.11 2.44
CA ASP A 77 -4.66 -5.03 3.83
C ASP A 77 -4.27 -6.26 4.66
N VAL A 78 -4.48 -7.47 4.12
CA VAL A 78 -4.14 -8.71 4.84
C VAL A 78 -2.63 -8.85 4.98
N GLY A 79 -1.87 -8.54 3.93
CA GLY A 79 -0.41 -8.54 3.98
C GLY A 79 0.14 -7.53 4.99
N ASN A 80 -0.46 -6.34 5.04
CA ASN A 80 -0.14 -5.30 6.00
C ASN A 80 -0.42 -5.73 7.45
N LEU A 81 -1.51 -6.46 7.69
CA LEU A 81 -1.80 -7.04 9.00
C LEU A 81 -0.73 -8.07 9.39
N TYR A 82 -0.38 -8.97 8.46
CA TYR A 82 0.69 -9.94 8.66
C TYR A 82 2.02 -9.26 9.01
N LEU A 83 2.44 -8.26 8.22
CA LEU A 83 3.67 -7.50 8.45
C LEU A 83 3.63 -6.71 9.76
N SER A 84 2.50 -6.09 10.11
CA SER A 84 2.32 -5.43 11.41
C SER A 84 2.43 -6.42 12.58
N GLY A 85 1.97 -7.66 12.41
CA GLY A 85 2.18 -8.71 13.41
C GLY A 85 3.66 -9.09 13.60
N LEU A 86 4.49 -8.93 12.57
CA LEU A 86 5.94 -9.18 12.64
C LEU A 86 6.71 -7.99 13.23
N ASP A 87 6.29 -6.76 12.93
CA ASP A 87 7.00 -5.55 13.32
C ASP A 87 6.04 -4.35 13.53
N PRO A 88 5.27 -4.33 14.63
CA PRO A 88 4.14 -3.40 14.80
C PRO A 88 4.58 -1.92 14.88
N GLU A 89 5.78 -1.65 15.39
CA GLU A 89 6.32 -0.30 15.57
C GLU A 89 7.50 0.01 14.62
N GLY A 90 7.79 -0.87 13.66
CA GLY A 90 8.93 -0.70 12.77
C GLY A 90 10.30 -0.85 13.47
N VAL A 91 10.34 -1.55 14.60
CA VAL A 91 11.56 -1.77 15.40
C VAL A 91 12.55 -2.64 14.64
N LEU A 92 12.09 -3.74 14.03
CA LEU A 92 12.95 -4.60 13.22
C LEU A 92 13.42 -3.86 11.96
N ALA A 93 12.51 -3.15 11.29
CA ALA A 93 12.83 -2.32 10.13
C ALA A 93 13.90 -1.24 10.46
N GLY A 94 13.79 -0.58 11.62
CA GLY A 94 14.78 0.38 12.09
C GLY A 94 16.17 -0.24 12.32
N ARG A 95 16.23 -1.45 12.90
CA ARG A 95 17.50 -2.17 13.10
C ARG A 95 18.13 -2.59 11.77
N VAL A 96 17.32 -3.11 10.85
CA VAL A 96 17.74 -3.46 9.48
C VAL A 96 18.26 -2.22 8.74
N ALA A 97 17.60 -1.07 8.90
CA ALA A 97 18.01 0.17 8.28
C ALA A 97 19.36 0.69 8.81
N ARG A 98 19.56 0.65 10.13
CA ARG A 98 20.83 0.99 10.75
C ARG A 98 21.95 0.05 10.28
N LEU A 99 21.71 -1.26 10.29
CA LEU A 99 22.71 -2.23 9.83
C LEU A 99 23.11 -1.99 8.37
N ALA A 100 22.15 -1.69 7.49
CA ALA A 100 22.44 -1.36 6.10
C ALA A 100 23.31 -0.09 5.98
N GLY A 101 23.06 0.92 6.83
CA GLY A 101 23.88 2.14 6.89
C GLY A 101 25.29 1.89 7.44
N ASP A 102 25.41 1.06 8.49
CA ASP A 102 26.69 0.75 9.13
C ASP A 102 27.62 -0.08 8.22
N LEU A 103 27.04 -0.94 7.38
CA LEU A 103 27.78 -1.76 6.42
C LEU A 103 27.98 -1.10 5.06
N ASP A 104 27.23 -0.03 4.74
CA ASP A 104 27.06 0.46 3.38
C ASP A 104 26.67 -0.66 2.38
N GLU A 105 25.84 -1.60 2.85
CA GLU A 105 25.38 -2.76 2.07
C GLU A 105 23.87 -2.94 2.15
N SER A 106 23.30 -3.66 1.18
CA SER A 106 21.86 -3.91 1.15
C SER A 106 21.50 -5.00 2.15
N VAL A 107 20.50 -4.76 3.00
CA VAL A 107 20.07 -5.73 4.03
C VAL A 107 18.61 -6.08 3.81
N VAL A 108 18.32 -7.37 3.76
CA VAL A 108 17.00 -7.93 3.54
C VAL A 108 16.57 -8.68 4.80
N LEU A 109 15.34 -8.44 5.23
CA LEU A 109 14.66 -9.21 6.26
C LEU A 109 13.65 -10.14 5.59
N ALA A 110 13.78 -11.44 5.86
CA ALA A 110 12.90 -12.45 5.31
C ALA A 110 12.39 -13.39 6.40
N VAL A 111 11.30 -14.09 6.12
CA VAL A 111 10.68 -15.10 6.99
C VAL A 111 10.68 -16.45 6.27
N PRO A 112 10.83 -17.57 6.97
CA PRO A 112 10.67 -18.89 6.36
C PRO A 112 9.25 -19.05 5.79
N ASP A 113 9.15 -19.51 4.55
CA ASP A 113 7.87 -19.88 3.93
C ASP A 113 7.98 -21.33 3.45
N ARG A 114 7.20 -22.22 4.05
CA ARG A 114 7.28 -23.68 3.86
C ARG A 114 5.95 -24.27 3.38
N ALA A 115 5.12 -23.48 2.73
CA ALA A 115 3.86 -23.96 2.17
C ALA A 115 4.09 -24.76 0.89
N ASP A 116 3.68 -26.04 0.86
CA ASP A 116 3.84 -26.98 -0.28
C ASP A 116 5.31 -27.26 -0.65
N ASP A 117 5.59 -27.75 -1.88
CA ASP A 117 6.94 -27.93 -2.49
C ASP A 117 7.72 -26.60 -2.69
N ARG A 118 7.40 -25.55 -1.92
CA ARG A 118 8.01 -24.22 -1.98
C ARG A 118 8.81 -23.93 -0.72
N ASP A 119 9.86 -24.72 -0.48
CA ASP A 119 10.81 -24.42 0.59
C ASP A 119 11.62 -23.16 0.19
N GLY A 120 11.53 -22.12 1.01
CA GLY A 120 12.11 -20.82 0.68
C GLY A 120 12.04 -19.81 1.82
N VAL A 121 12.45 -18.58 1.51
CA VAL A 121 12.30 -17.41 2.38
C VAL A 121 11.50 -16.33 1.66
N ARG A 122 10.54 -15.74 2.36
CA ARG A 122 9.73 -14.64 1.86
C ARG A 122 10.21 -13.32 2.40
N ILE A 123 10.41 -12.35 1.51
CA ILE A 123 10.92 -11.04 1.88
C ILE A 123 9.82 -10.23 2.57
N VAL A 124 10.11 -9.71 3.76
CA VAL A 124 9.19 -8.90 4.57
C VAL A 124 9.69 -7.49 4.82
N GLY A 125 10.97 -7.22 4.53
CA GLY A 125 11.54 -5.88 4.59
C GLY A 125 12.89 -5.81 3.88
N GLN A 126 13.28 -4.59 3.48
CA GLN A 126 14.59 -4.32 2.90
C GLN A 126 15.03 -2.91 3.28
N SER A 127 16.32 -2.74 3.56
CA SER A 127 16.97 -1.43 3.58
C SER A 127 18.16 -1.42 2.63
N ARG A 128 18.40 -0.26 2.02
CA ARG A 128 19.47 -0.05 1.04
C ARG A 128 20.18 1.28 1.29
N PRO A 129 21.51 1.30 1.20
CA PRO A 129 22.25 2.54 1.07
C PRO A 129 21.90 3.26 -0.24
N ARG A 130 22.03 4.59 -0.23
CA ARG A 130 21.79 5.42 -1.43
C ARG A 130 22.83 5.07 -2.50
N GLY A 131 22.37 4.80 -3.72
CA GLY A 131 23.26 4.50 -4.86
C GLY A 131 23.72 3.04 -4.97
N SER A 132 23.23 2.13 -4.10
CA SER A 132 23.51 0.70 -4.21
C SER A 132 23.10 0.15 -5.57
N LEU A 133 24.01 -0.60 -6.22
CA LEU A 133 23.81 -1.31 -7.49
C LEU A 133 23.08 -2.66 -7.32
N ALA A 134 22.82 -3.12 -6.10
CA ALA A 134 22.19 -4.42 -5.85
C ALA A 134 20.73 -4.49 -6.34
N ILE A 135 20.20 -5.70 -6.55
CA ILE A 135 18.80 -5.94 -6.94
C ILE A 135 17.82 -5.36 -5.90
N VAL A 136 16.75 -4.73 -6.39
CA VAL A 136 15.61 -4.31 -5.55
C VAL A 136 14.71 -5.52 -5.36
N PHE A 137 14.57 -5.93 -4.10
CA PHE A 137 13.62 -6.96 -3.74
C PHE A 137 12.29 -6.32 -3.36
N LYS A 138 11.18 -6.94 -3.75
CA LYS A 138 9.86 -6.49 -3.30
C LYS A 138 9.43 -7.28 -2.08
N VAL A 139 8.76 -6.61 -1.16
CA VAL A 139 8.07 -7.28 -0.06
C VAL A 139 7.04 -8.25 -0.64
N GLY A 140 7.04 -9.48 -0.14
CA GLY A 140 6.25 -10.59 -0.66
C GLY A 140 6.99 -11.48 -1.65
N ASP A 141 8.17 -11.09 -2.16
CA ASP A 141 8.95 -11.95 -3.04
C ASP A 141 9.38 -13.23 -2.31
N LEU A 142 9.11 -14.37 -2.94
CA LEU A 142 9.57 -15.67 -2.48
C LEU A 142 10.89 -16.00 -3.14
N LEU A 143 11.95 -16.10 -2.34
CA LEU A 143 13.23 -16.62 -2.76
C LEU A 143 13.21 -18.13 -2.52
N ARG A 144 13.44 -18.92 -3.59
CA ARG A 144 13.62 -20.38 -3.49
C ARG A 144 15.02 -20.69 -2.97
N TYR A 145 15.23 -20.30 -1.72
CA TYR A 145 16.47 -20.37 -1.00
C TYR A 145 16.23 -21.15 0.29
N PRO A 146 16.89 -22.31 0.50
CA PRO A 146 16.63 -23.15 1.65
C PRO A 146 17.02 -22.41 2.94
N PHE A 147 16.09 -22.27 3.88
CA PHE A 147 16.37 -21.63 5.16
C PHE A 147 17.04 -22.60 6.13
N ASN A 148 18.30 -22.33 6.48
CA ASN A 148 19.00 -23.08 7.52
C ASN A 148 18.99 -22.34 8.87
N ALA A 149 18.39 -22.99 9.88
CA ALA A 149 18.32 -22.45 11.23
C ALA A 149 19.63 -22.62 12.03
N SER A 150 20.65 -23.29 11.49
CA SER A 150 21.85 -23.72 12.24
C SER A 150 23.09 -22.83 12.07
N GLY A 151 23.07 -21.77 11.25
CA GLY A 151 24.23 -20.89 11.14
C GLY A 151 24.24 -19.94 9.95
N TRP A 152 25.44 -19.45 9.62
CA TRP A 152 25.68 -18.59 8.46
C TRP A 152 25.61 -19.39 7.17
N GLU A 153 24.99 -18.81 6.15
CA GLU A 153 25.02 -19.32 4.79
C GLU A 153 25.68 -18.30 3.87
N LEU A 154 26.55 -18.80 2.97
CA LEU A 154 27.34 -18.01 2.04
C LEU A 154 26.98 -18.44 0.63
N GLU A 155 26.73 -17.47 -0.24
CA GLU A 155 26.42 -17.74 -1.64
C GLU A 155 27.12 -16.73 -2.54
N ASP A 156 27.95 -17.26 -3.44
CA ASP A 156 28.46 -16.53 -4.60
C ASP A 156 27.43 -16.69 -5.74
N ASP A 157 27.25 -15.63 -6.54
CA ASP A 157 26.23 -15.54 -7.61
C ASP A 157 24.79 -15.71 -7.10
N PHE A 158 24.47 -15.06 -5.97
CA PHE A 158 23.15 -15.03 -5.34
C PHE A 158 22.06 -14.53 -6.30
N LEU A 159 21.18 -15.44 -6.73
CA LEU A 159 20.10 -15.24 -7.71
C LEU A 159 20.56 -14.92 -9.14
N GLU A 160 21.56 -14.06 -9.29
CA GLU A 160 22.14 -13.64 -10.56
C GLU A 160 23.66 -13.52 -10.46
N PRO A 161 24.39 -13.73 -11.57
CA PRO A 161 25.84 -13.58 -11.58
C PRO A 161 26.30 -12.21 -11.10
N GLY A 162 27.31 -12.20 -10.22
CA GLY A 162 27.88 -10.96 -9.68
C GLY A 162 27.21 -10.43 -8.42
N LEU A 163 26.16 -11.06 -7.90
CA LEU A 163 25.66 -10.79 -6.55
C LEU A 163 26.25 -11.79 -5.56
N VAL A 164 26.57 -11.30 -4.37
CA VAL A 164 27.02 -12.16 -3.26
C VAL A 164 26.14 -11.91 -2.06
N ALA A 165 25.82 -12.97 -1.32
CA ALA A 165 24.97 -12.87 -0.16
C ALA A 165 25.49 -13.65 1.03
N VAL A 166 25.14 -13.13 2.19
CA VAL A 166 25.42 -13.76 3.47
C VAL A 166 24.18 -13.71 4.35
N ALA A 167 23.68 -14.86 4.77
CA ALA A 167 22.44 -14.99 5.52
C ALA A 167 22.69 -15.56 6.93
N VAL A 168 21.93 -15.06 7.91
CA VAL A 168 21.90 -15.61 9.28
C VAL A 168 20.48 -15.73 9.81
N PRO A 169 20.16 -16.79 10.58
CA PRO A 169 18.87 -16.91 11.23
C PRO A 169 18.77 -15.96 12.44
N VAL A 170 17.57 -15.48 12.72
CA VAL A 170 17.23 -14.67 13.90
C VAL A 170 16.02 -15.31 14.59
N GLN A 171 16.13 -15.59 15.88
CA GLN A 171 15.02 -16.15 16.67
C GLN A 171 14.40 -15.06 17.56
N ALA A 172 13.56 -14.20 16.97
CA ALA A 172 12.84 -13.19 17.73
C ALA A 172 11.53 -13.73 18.31
N ALA A 173 10.99 -13.06 19.34
CA ALA A 173 9.74 -13.49 20.00
C ALA A 173 8.54 -13.54 19.05
N VAL A 174 8.54 -12.69 18.02
CA VAL A 174 7.50 -12.59 16.99
C VAL A 174 7.64 -13.63 15.87
N GLY A 175 8.77 -14.33 15.78
CA GLY A 175 8.99 -15.42 14.84
C GLY A 175 10.44 -15.61 14.40
N PRO A 176 10.72 -16.68 13.64
CA PRO A 176 12.01 -16.86 12.99
C PRO A 176 12.13 -15.94 11.78
N PHE A 177 13.31 -15.35 11.60
CA PHE A 177 13.67 -14.56 10.44
C PHE A 177 14.99 -15.04 9.84
N ALA A 178 15.22 -14.68 8.58
CA ALA A 178 16.52 -14.65 7.95
C ALA A 178 16.93 -13.18 7.76
N LEU A 179 18.11 -12.83 8.25
CA LEU A 179 18.73 -11.54 7.98
C LEU A 179 19.82 -11.76 6.93
N ILE A 180 19.64 -11.14 5.76
CA ILE A 180 20.47 -11.40 4.57
C ILE A 180 21.16 -10.09 4.17
N VAL A 181 22.49 -10.10 4.17
CA VAL A 181 23.31 -9.00 3.63
C VAL A 181 23.67 -9.35 2.19
N VAL A 182 23.40 -8.42 1.27
CA VAL A 182 23.65 -8.60 -0.16
C VAL A 182 24.60 -7.50 -0.65
N SER A 183 25.67 -7.92 -1.33
CA SER A 183 26.66 -7.06 -1.97
C SER A 183 26.88 -7.46 -3.43
N HIS A 184 27.77 -6.76 -4.11
CA HIS A 184 28.22 -7.07 -5.47
C HIS A 184 29.61 -7.70 -5.45
N ALA A 185 29.84 -8.67 -6.32
CA ALA A 185 31.09 -9.44 -6.43
C ALA A 185 32.32 -8.56 -6.72
N SER A 186 32.12 -7.35 -7.26
CA SER A 186 33.20 -6.37 -7.45
C SER A 186 33.72 -5.74 -6.15
N ARG A 187 32.93 -5.79 -5.07
CA ARG A 187 33.33 -5.28 -3.74
C ARG A 187 33.77 -6.42 -2.83
N HIS A 188 33.02 -7.51 -2.82
CA HIS A 188 33.21 -8.62 -1.91
C HIS A 188 33.01 -9.96 -2.60
N SER A 189 33.83 -10.96 -2.26
CA SER A 189 33.41 -12.37 -2.33
C SER A 189 32.49 -12.71 -1.15
N ALA A 190 31.72 -13.79 -1.20
CA ALA A 190 30.88 -14.20 -0.07
C ALA A 190 31.67 -14.36 1.24
N VAL A 191 32.91 -14.88 1.18
CA VAL A 191 33.79 -15.01 2.34
C VAL A 191 34.19 -13.64 2.92
N SER A 192 34.64 -12.72 2.07
CA SER A 192 35.03 -11.38 2.52
C SER A 192 33.84 -10.55 3.02
N LEU A 193 32.64 -10.75 2.44
CA LEU A 193 31.41 -10.11 2.91
C LEU A 193 31.05 -10.61 4.31
N ARG A 194 31.19 -11.91 4.59
CA ARG A 194 30.98 -12.46 5.93
C ARG A 194 31.93 -11.82 6.93
N GLU A 195 33.21 -11.73 6.62
CA GLU A 195 34.22 -11.15 7.50
C GLU A 195 33.92 -9.67 7.78
N HIS A 196 33.55 -8.92 6.74
CA HIS A 196 33.14 -7.53 6.83
C HIS A 196 31.88 -7.34 7.70
N ALA A 197 30.85 -8.15 7.47
CA ALA A 197 29.55 -8.01 8.13
C ALA A 197 29.50 -8.63 9.53
N ARG A 198 30.43 -9.53 9.90
CA ARG A 198 30.33 -10.41 11.08
C ARG A 198 29.93 -9.68 12.36
N SER A 199 30.68 -8.65 12.73
CA SER A 199 30.50 -7.96 14.02
C SER A 199 29.17 -7.23 14.08
N SER A 200 28.86 -6.40 13.08
CA SER A 200 27.63 -5.61 13.03
C SER A 200 26.39 -6.50 12.87
N LEU A 201 26.48 -7.57 12.06
CA LEU A 201 25.38 -8.50 11.86
C LEU A 201 25.04 -9.23 13.16
N MET A 202 26.03 -9.79 13.86
CA MET A 202 25.78 -10.50 15.13
C MET A 202 25.26 -9.57 16.23
N ALA A 203 25.72 -8.32 16.28
CA ALA A 203 25.17 -7.32 17.19
C ALA A 203 23.69 -7.02 16.86
N CYS A 204 23.36 -6.87 15.57
CA CYS A 204 21.99 -6.68 15.12
C CYS A 204 21.10 -7.90 15.44
N VAL A 205 21.59 -9.13 15.23
CA VAL A 205 20.85 -10.36 15.59
C VAL A 205 20.55 -10.37 17.08
N ALA A 206 21.56 -10.15 17.94
CA ALA A 206 21.36 -10.16 19.39
C ALA A 206 20.32 -9.11 19.84
N GLU A 207 20.35 -7.92 19.24
CA GLU A 207 19.37 -6.88 19.49
C GLU A 207 17.95 -7.23 19.00
N MET A 208 17.84 -7.90 17.85
CA MET A 208 16.55 -8.35 17.31
C MET A 208 15.94 -9.48 18.16
N GLU A 209 16.75 -10.41 18.64
CA GLU A 209 16.29 -11.52 19.52
C GLU A 209 15.82 -11.03 20.89
N GLN A 210 16.29 -9.85 21.32
CA GLN A 210 15.79 -9.18 22.54
C GLN A 210 14.48 -8.42 22.34
N VAL A 211 13.98 -8.28 21.10
CA VAL A 211 12.70 -7.61 20.84
C VAL A 211 11.57 -8.47 21.40
N ALA A 212 10.92 -7.97 22.46
CA ALA A 212 9.72 -8.57 22.99
C ALA A 212 8.56 -8.43 22.00
N ALA A 213 7.63 -9.39 22.04
CA ALA A 213 6.36 -9.24 21.33
C ALA A 213 5.60 -8.05 21.93
N HIS A 214 5.23 -7.09 21.09
CA HIS A 214 4.45 -5.93 21.53
C HIS A 214 2.96 -6.30 21.62
N PRO A 215 2.22 -5.70 22.56
CA PRO A 215 0.76 -5.83 22.56
C PRO A 215 0.19 -5.21 21.27
N PRO A 216 -0.90 -5.76 20.72
CA PRO A 216 -1.49 -5.25 19.49
C PRO A 216 -1.98 -3.80 19.65
N HIS A 217 -1.79 -2.98 18.61
CA HIS A 217 -2.25 -1.60 18.62
C HIS A 217 -3.80 -1.56 18.52
N PRO A 218 -4.51 -0.66 19.24
CA PRO A 218 -5.99 -0.66 19.28
C PRO A 218 -6.66 -0.58 17.90
N ASP A 219 -6.07 0.15 16.96
CA ASP A 219 -6.58 0.26 15.59
C ASP A 219 -6.35 -0.99 14.72
N GLU A 220 -5.47 -1.91 15.14
CA GLU A 220 -5.25 -3.18 14.45
C GLU A 220 -6.44 -4.14 14.62
N ALA A 221 -7.31 -3.92 15.61
CA ALA A 221 -8.50 -4.75 15.84
C ALA A 221 -9.67 -4.45 14.89
N ARG A 222 -9.54 -3.46 13.99
CA ARG A 222 -10.62 -3.11 13.06
C ARG A 222 -10.75 -4.17 11.96
N THR A 223 -11.84 -4.93 12.02
CA THR A 223 -12.23 -5.82 10.92
C THR A 223 -12.98 -5.00 9.86
N PRO A 224 -12.84 -5.31 8.55
CA PRO A 224 -13.68 -4.69 7.53
C PRO A 224 -15.17 -4.76 7.90
N GLY A 225 -15.88 -3.65 7.73
CA GLY A 225 -17.31 -3.56 8.05
C GLY A 225 -18.14 -4.61 7.31
N ALA A 226 -19.25 -5.04 7.92
CA ALA A 226 -20.12 -6.06 7.35
C ALA A 226 -20.71 -5.64 5.99
N ASN A 227 -20.47 -6.43 4.95
CA ASN A 227 -20.94 -6.19 3.58
C ASN A 227 -22.40 -6.66 3.35
N GLY A 228 -23.25 -6.62 4.37
CA GLY A 228 -24.64 -7.09 4.29
C GLY A 228 -25.47 -6.36 3.22
N HIS A 229 -25.20 -5.07 3.02
CA HIS A 229 -25.84 -4.25 1.99
C HIS A 229 -25.52 -4.72 0.55
N LEU A 230 -24.29 -5.20 0.29
CA LEU A 230 -23.91 -5.75 -1.01
C LEU A 230 -24.69 -7.02 -1.32
N LYS A 231 -24.89 -7.89 -0.31
CA LYS A 231 -25.73 -9.09 -0.48
C LYS A 231 -27.17 -8.74 -0.84
N ALA A 232 -27.74 -7.72 -0.20
CA ALA A 232 -29.10 -7.26 -0.49
C ALA A 232 -29.22 -6.71 -1.93
N ARG A 233 -28.20 -5.97 -2.40
CA ARG A 233 -28.19 -5.35 -3.74
C ARG A 233 -27.92 -6.35 -4.88
N LEU A 234 -26.98 -7.26 -4.69
CA LEU A 234 -26.46 -8.14 -5.74
C LEU A 234 -27.09 -9.55 -5.74
N GLY A 235 -27.81 -9.93 -4.67
CA GLY A 235 -28.50 -11.20 -4.58
C GLY A 235 -27.57 -12.40 -4.75
N ALA A 236 -27.84 -13.25 -5.74
CA ALA A 236 -27.09 -14.49 -5.98
C ALA A 236 -25.66 -14.27 -6.48
N GLU A 237 -25.37 -13.11 -7.08
CA GLU A 237 -24.04 -12.77 -7.62
C GLU A 237 -23.02 -12.53 -6.50
N PHE A 238 -23.48 -12.14 -5.30
CA PHE A 238 -22.60 -11.96 -4.15
C PHE A 238 -22.33 -13.26 -3.40
N LEU A 239 -21.06 -13.66 -3.38
CA LEU A 239 -20.55 -14.85 -2.72
C LEU A 239 -20.26 -14.58 -1.23
N GLN A 240 -21.30 -14.69 -0.41
CA GLN A 240 -21.23 -14.37 1.03
C GLN A 240 -20.18 -15.18 1.81
N SER A 241 -19.92 -16.43 1.42
CA SER A 241 -18.90 -17.25 2.09
C SER A 241 -17.46 -16.83 1.74
N LEU A 242 -17.24 -16.22 0.57
CA LEU A 242 -15.96 -15.58 0.22
C LEU A 242 -15.75 -14.35 1.10
N ASP A 243 -16.74 -13.45 1.14
CA ASP A 243 -16.72 -12.23 1.97
C ASP A 243 -16.45 -12.54 3.45
N ARG A 244 -17.19 -13.50 4.02
CA ARG A 244 -17.00 -13.95 5.40
C ARG A 244 -15.62 -14.56 5.66
N GLY A 245 -15.09 -15.30 4.68
CA GLY A 245 -13.76 -15.90 4.80
C GLY A 245 -12.64 -14.86 4.77
N LEU A 246 -12.75 -13.84 3.90
CA LEU A 246 -11.83 -12.70 3.88
C LEU A 246 -11.91 -11.89 5.18
N ALA A 247 -13.11 -11.70 5.75
CA ALA A 247 -13.26 -11.05 7.04
C ALA A 247 -12.56 -11.83 8.18
N VAL A 248 -12.64 -13.17 8.17
CA VAL A 248 -11.92 -14.01 9.14
C VAL A 248 -10.41 -13.92 8.94
N LEU A 249 -9.94 -13.87 7.68
CA LEU A 249 -8.53 -13.70 7.34
C LEU A 249 -7.96 -12.39 7.91
N HIS A 250 -8.69 -11.28 7.76
CA HIS A 250 -8.36 -10.01 8.43
C HIS A 250 -8.37 -10.14 9.95
N ALA A 251 -9.40 -10.76 10.51
CA ALA A 251 -9.56 -10.86 11.95
C ALA A 251 -8.40 -11.59 12.63
N ILE A 252 -7.76 -12.58 11.99
CA ILE A 252 -6.61 -13.27 12.59
C ILE A 252 -5.25 -12.60 12.31
N GLY A 253 -5.17 -11.70 11.32
CA GLY A 253 -3.91 -11.11 10.87
C GLY A 253 -3.23 -10.17 11.84
N THR A 254 -3.91 -9.74 12.88
CA THR A 254 -3.43 -8.66 13.74
C THR A 254 -2.52 -9.13 14.89
N ARG A 255 -2.22 -10.44 15.00
CA ARG A 255 -1.46 -11.03 16.14
C ARG A 255 -0.53 -12.15 15.68
N ALA A 256 0.75 -12.09 16.03
CA ALA A 256 1.74 -13.13 15.69
C ALA A 256 1.42 -14.49 16.32
N GLU A 257 0.91 -14.49 17.55
CA GLU A 257 0.46 -15.68 18.28
C GLU A 257 -0.91 -16.20 17.80
N GLY A 258 -1.60 -15.43 16.96
CA GLY A 258 -2.88 -15.77 16.39
C GLY A 258 -4.06 -15.69 17.36
N ARG A 259 -5.24 -16.01 16.84
CA ARG A 259 -6.51 -15.92 17.56
C ARG A 259 -7.21 -17.27 17.66
N THR A 260 -7.96 -17.43 18.75
CA THR A 260 -8.91 -18.53 18.90
C THR A 260 -10.11 -18.34 17.98
N ILE A 261 -10.86 -19.42 17.75
CA ILE A 261 -12.13 -19.39 17.01
C ILE A 261 -13.12 -18.40 17.67
N SER A 262 -13.16 -18.35 19.00
CA SER A 262 -14.07 -17.45 19.75
C SER A 262 -13.77 -15.97 19.44
N GLU A 263 -12.49 -15.60 19.47
CA GLU A 263 -12.03 -14.23 19.23
C GLU A 263 -12.31 -13.82 17.78
N ALA A 264 -12.00 -14.70 16.81
CA ALA A 264 -12.28 -14.44 15.40
C ALA A 264 -13.80 -14.31 15.12
N ALA A 265 -14.63 -15.16 15.73
CA ALA A 265 -16.08 -15.09 15.61
C ALA A 265 -16.64 -13.77 16.18
N ALA A 266 -16.15 -13.36 17.35
CA ALA A 266 -16.57 -12.11 17.99
C ALA A 266 -16.19 -10.88 17.15
N LEU A 267 -14.95 -10.81 16.67
CA LEU A 267 -14.48 -9.67 15.85
C LEU A 267 -15.21 -9.54 14.52
N THR A 268 -15.54 -10.67 13.90
CA THR A 268 -16.24 -10.69 12.61
C THR A 268 -17.76 -10.61 12.73
N GLY A 269 -18.31 -10.69 13.95
CA GLY A 269 -19.76 -10.82 14.17
C GLY A 269 -20.36 -12.09 13.57
N GLN A 270 -19.55 -13.14 13.36
CA GLN A 270 -20.00 -14.38 12.74
C GLN A 270 -20.31 -15.46 13.79
N ALA A 271 -21.17 -16.42 13.42
CA ALA A 271 -21.36 -17.62 14.24
C ALA A 271 -20.05 -18.41 14.36
N ARG A 272 -19.80 -18.98 15.55
CA ARG A 272 -18.58 -19.76 15.85
C ARG A 272 -18.30 -20.87 14.83
N ALA A 273 -19.34 -21.58 14.38
CA ALA A 273 -19.21 -22.64 13.38
C ALA A 273 -18.74 -22.11 12.01
N THR A 274 -19.21 -20.93 11.60
CA THR A 274 -18.80 -20.26 10.36
C THR A 274 -17.34 -19.83 10.42
N ALA A 275 -16.94 -19.17 11.51
CA ALA A 275 -15.55 -18.78 11.72
C ALA A 275 -14.61 -20.00 11.75
N ARG A 276 -15.00 -21.08 12.46
CA ARG A 276 -14.25 -22.34 12.49
C ARG A 276 -14.03 -22.91 11.08
N ARG A 277 -15.07 -22.97 10.25
CA ARG A 277 -14.96 -23.50 8.88
C ARG A 277 -14.03 -22.66 8.02
N ALA A 278 -14.11 -21.33 8.12
CA ALA A 278 -13.20 -20.43 7.40
C ALA A 278 -11.75 -20.63 7.86
N LEU A 279 -11.50 -20.66 9.17
CA LEU A 279 -10.17 -20.87 9.75
C LEU A 279 -9.54 -22.19 9.29
N LEU A 280 -10.28 -23.30 9.39
CA LEU A 280 -9.78 -24.60 8.91
C LEU A 280 -9.51 -24.60 7.40
N SER A 281 -10.35 -23.92 6.61
CA SER A 281 -10.12 -23.77 5.17
C SER A 281 -8.82 -22.99 4.91
N LEU A 282 -8.59 -21.87 5.61
CA LEU A 282 -7.38 -21.08 5.49
C LEU A 282 -6.13 -21.86 5.90
N THR A 283 -6.24 -22.75 6.90
CA THR A 283 -5.14 -23.64 7.29
C THR A 283 -4.83 -24.67 6.20
N VAL A 284 -5.86 -25.34 5.65
CA VAL A 284 -5.68 -26.30 4.54
C VAL A 284 -5.11 -25.62 3.29
N LEU A 285 -5.49 -24.37 3.03
CA LEU A 285 -5.00 -23.58 1.90
C LEU A 285 -3.61 -22.94 2.16
N GLY A 286 -3.04 -23.09 3.35
CA GLY A 286 -1.70 -22.58 3.68
C GLY A 286 -1.61 -21.07 3.95
N TYR A 287 -2.72 -20.38 4.18
CA TYR A 287 -2.73 -18.96 4.59
C TYR A 287 -2.69 -18.77 6.10
N ALA A 288 -2.99 -19.80 6.86
CA ALA A 288 -2.94 -19.77 8.31
C ALA A 288 -2.31 -21.05 8.88
N ARG A 289 -1.76 -20.96 10.09
CA ARG A 289 -1.32 -22.12 10.88
C ARG A 289 -2.16 -22.22 12.14
N GLU A 290 -2.42 -23.45 12.58
CA GLU A 290 -3.07 -23.73 13.85
C GLU A 290 -2.04 -24.26 14.85
N SER A 291 -2.04 -23.72 16.06
CA SER A 291 -1.19 -24.17 17.17
C SER A 291 -1.88 -23.89 18.49
N GLY A 292 -2.16 -24.94 19.26
CA GLY A 292 -2.78 -24.80 20.59
C GLY A 292 -4.17 -24.15 20.55
N GLY A 293 -4.96 -24.39 19.48
CA GLY A 293 -6.27 -23.79 19.29
C GLY A 293 -6.27 -22.32 18.85
N ARG A 294 -5.09 -21.75 18.54
CA ARG A 294 -4.92 -20.43 17.96
C ARG A 294 -4.53 -20.51 16.49
N PHE A 295 -5.01 -19.54 15.71
CA PHE A 295 -4.82 -19.44 14.28
C PHE A 295 -4.07 -18.14 13.95
N ALA A 296 -2.89 -18.26 13.33
CA ALA A 296 -2.06 -17.13 12.94
C ALA A 296 -1.84 -17.13 11.41
N LEU A 297 -1.67 -15.96 10.81
CA LEU A 297 -1.37 -15.86 9.38
C LEU A 297 0.00 -16.45 9.03
N LEU A 298 0.09 -16.95 7.81
CA LEU A 298 1.33 -17.40 7.17
C LEU A 298 1.76 -16.40 6.07
N PRO A 299 3.06 -16.35 5.72
CA PRO A 299 3.60 -15.39 4.74
C PRO A 299 2.91 -15.43 3.37
N ARG A 300 2.31 -16.57 2.99
CA ARG A 300 1.53 -16.76 1.77
C ARG A 300 0.44 -15.70 1.53
N VAL A 301 -0.07 -15.03 2.57
CA VAL A 301 -1.03 -13.93 2.38
C VAL A 301 -0.49 -12.78 1.52
N LEU A 302 0.84 -12.63 1.42
CA LEU A 302 1.48 -11.64 0.54
C LEU A 302 1.30 -11.99 -0.96
N ASP A 303 0.96 -13.23 -1.30
CA ASP A 303 0.61 -13.63 -2.68
C ASP A 303 -0.75 -13.09 -3.13
N LEU A 304 -1.58 -12.60 -2.20
CA LEU A 304 -2.90 -12.03 -2.49
C LEU A 304 -2.80 -10.60 -3.02
N GLY A 305 -1.89 -10.34 -3.96
CA GLY A 305 -1.74 -9.03 -4.63
C GLY A 305 -0.76 -8.05 -4.00
N TYR A 306 -0.16 -8.37 -2.84
CA TYR A 306 0.76 -7.45 -2.16
C TYR A 306 1.96 -7.07 -3.05
N ARG A 307 2.60 -8.07 -3.67
CA ARG A 307 3.78 -7.87 -4.54
C ARG A 307 3.49 -6.95 -5.72
N GLN A 308 2.32 -7.09 -6.36
CA GLN A 308 1.94 -6.25 -7.50
C GLN A 308 1.72 -4.80 -7.05
N VAL A 309 0.94 -4.63 -5.97
CA VAL A 309 0.48 -3.31 -5.55
C VAL A 309 1.57 -2.52 -4.84
N SER A 310 2.40 -3.15 -4.02
CA SER A 310 3.55 -2.50 -3.35
C SER A 310 4.58 -1.93 -4.33
N GLY A 311 4.57 -2.36 -5.59
CA GLY A 311 5.43 -1.83 -6.63
C GLY A 311 4.87 -0.63 -7.40
N LEU A 312 3.68 -0.12 -7.07
CA LEU A 312 3.05 0.98 -7.81
C LEU A 312 3.75 2.31 -7.52
N THR A 313 3.90 3.13 -8.56
CA THR A 313 4.21 4.55 -8.42
C THR A 313 3.01 5.32 -7.88
N PHE A 314 3.23 6.52 -7.33
CA PHE A 314 2.12 7.36 -6.86
C PHE A 314 1.18 7.76 -8.00
N GLU A 315 1.70 7.98 -9.21
CA GLU A 315 0.85 8.25 -10.37
C GLU A 315 -0.10 7.07 -10.66
N GLU A 316 0.41 5.84 -10.65
CA GLU A 316 -0.41 4.64 -10.88
C GLU A 316 -1.46 4.43 -9.80
N LEU A 317 -1.14 4.80 -8.56
CA LEU A 317 -2.05 4.81 -7.41
C LEU A 317 -3.17 5.85 -7.57
N ALA A 318 -2.83 7.09 -7.96
CA ALA A 318 -3.77 8.21 -8.00
C ALA A 318 -4.60 8.29 -9.29
N ARG A 319 -4.04 7.89 -10.44
CA ARG A 319 -4.68 8.01 -11.76
C ARG A 319 -6.08 7.37 -11.86
N PRO A 320 -6.38 6.22 -11.23
CA PRO A 320 -7.73 5.66 -11.19
C PRO A 320 -8.76 6.64 -10.62
N HIS A 321 -8.49 7.17 -9.43
CA HIS A 321 -9.34 8.13 -8.71
C HIS A 321 -9.54 9.40 -9.53
N LEU A 322 -8.46 9.90 -10.14
CA LEU A 322 -8.52 11.07 -11.01
C LEU A 322 -9.42 10.83 -12.23
N ARG A 323 -9.28 9.69 -12.92
CA ARG A 323 -10.11 9.39 -14.10
C ARG A 323 -11.58 9.29 -13.74
N ASP A 324 -11.90 8.66 -12.60
CA ASP A 324 -13.28 8.53 -12.15
C ASP A 324 -13.86 9.91 -11.79
N LEU A 325 -13.07 10.78 -11.15
CA LEU A 325 -13.46 12.16 -10.87
C LEU A 325 -13.72 12.94 -12.17
N VAL A 326 -12.80 12.89 -13.14
CA VAL A 326 -12.95 13.53 -14.45
C VAL A 326 -14.18 13.02 -15.18
N ALA A 327 -14.47 11.71 -15.10
CA ALA A 327 -15.66 11.12 -15.73
C ALA A 327 -16.97 11.67 -15.14
N ARG A 328 -17.00 11.99 -13.84
CA ARG A 328 -18.18 12.56 -13.16
C ARG A 328 -18.32 14.07 -13.38
N VAL A 329 -17.22 14.83 -13.33
CA VAL A 329 -17.26 16.31 -13.33
C VAL A 329 -16.94 16.95 -14.67
N HIS A 330 -16.38 16.18 -15.62
CA HIS A 330 -15.98 16.61 -16.96
C HIS A 330 -14.96 17.76 -17.00
N ASP A 331 -14.22 17.97 -15.92
CA ASP A 331 -13.11 18.92 -15.76
C ASP A 331 -11.81 18.17 -15.45
N SER A 332 -10.65 18.76 -15.76
CA SER A 332 -9.36 18.09 -15.52
C SER A 332 -9.02 18.09 -14.04
N ALA A 333 -8.47 16.97 -13.55
CA ALA A 333 -8.10 16.80 -12.15
C ALA A 333 -6.63 16.39 -12.01
N SER A 334 -5.96 16.88 -10.96
CA SER A 334 -4.52 16.64 -10.75
C SER A 334 -4.18 16.46 -9.27
N VAL A 335 -3.10 15.74 -9.01
CA VAL A 335 -2.45 15.71 -7.69
C VAL A 335 -1.06 16.32 -7.82
N VAL A 336 -0.72 17.18 -6.85
CA VAL A 336 0.57 17.86 -6.79
C VAL A 336 1.17 17.76 -5.39
N VAL A 337 2.48 17.92 -5.31
CA VAL A 337 3.24 18.01 -4.05
C VAL A 337 3.94 19.36 -3.96
N LEU A 338 4.34 19.73 -2.74
CA LEU A 338 5.14 20.93 -2.53
C LEU A 338 6.62 20.61 -2.79
N ASP A 339 7.31 21.49 -3.51
CA ASP A 339 8.72 21.39 -3.86
C ASP A 339 9.36 22.78 -3.70
N GLY A 340 9.78 23.09 -2.46
CA GLY A 340 10.23 24.42 -2.08
C GLY A 340 9.09 25.45 -2.18
N THR A 341 9.30 26.52 -2.97
CA THR A 341 8.30 27.58 -3.21
C THR A 341 7.29 27.22 -4.30
N ASP A 342 7.47 26.08 -4.96
CA ASP A 342 6.66 25.64 -6.09
C ASP A 342 5.83 24.42 -5.75
N ILE A 343 4.79 24.18 -6.54
CA ILE A 343 4.10 22.90 -6.63
C ILE A 343 4.65 22.10 -7.80
N ARG A 344 4.71 20.77 -7.66
CA ARG A 344 5.10 19.82 -8.71
C ARG A 344 3.98 18.83 -8.98
N TYR A 345 3.59 18.67 -10.24
CA TYR A 345 2.57 17.70 -10.65
C TYR A 345 3.09 16.27 -10.55
N VAL A 346 2.36 15.41 -9.83
CA VAL A 346 2.72 13.98 -9.65
C VAL A 346 1.69 13.04 -10.25
N ALA A 347 0.46 13.48 -10.48
CA ALA A 347 -0.55 12.72 -11.21
C ALA A 347 -1.56 13.66 -11.88
N ARG A 348 -2.12 13.26 -13.04
CA ARG A 348 -3.14 14.04 -13.74
C ARG A 348 -4.07 13.15 -14.56
N ALA A 349 -5.35 13.52 -14.63
CA ALA A 349 -6.29 13.05 -15.63
C ALA A 349 -6.89 14.26 -16.35
N GLN A 350 -6.85 14.24 -17.68
CA GLN A 350 -7.36 15.32 -18.52
C GLN A 350 -8.80 15.03 -18.96
N ALA A 351 -9.63 16.07 -18.96
CA ALA A 351 -10.93 16.01 -19.62
C ALA A 351 -10.77 16.06 -21.15
N SER A 352 -11.61 15.34 -21.88
CA SER A 352 -11.63 15.37 -23.35
C SER A 352 -12.22 16.69 -23.86
N ARG A 353 -11.41 17.75 -23.95
CA ARG A 353 -11.81 19.03 -24.57
C ARG A 353 -10.72 19.59 -25.49
N ILE A 354 -11.14 20.49 -26.38
CA ILE A 354 -10.36 21.05 -27.48
C ILE A 354 -9.23 21.98 -26.98
N MET A 355 -9.41 22.66 -25.84
CA MET A 355 -8.33 23.42 -25.18
C MET A 355 -7.42 22.49 -24.38
N ARG A 356 -6.20 22.28 -24.89
CA ARG A 356 -5.12 21.57 -24.22
C ARG A 356 -4.09 22.57 -23.71
N VAL A 357 -4.13 22.91 -22.43
CA VAL A 357 -2.90 23.38 -21.77
C VAL A 357 -2.11 22.13 -21.43
N GLU A 358 -0.95 21.96 -22.06
CA GLU A 358 -0.12 20.76 -21.92
C GLU A 358 0.63 20.80 -20.58
N ILE A 359 -0.08 20.42 -19.52
CA ILE A 359 0.49 20.18 -18.19
C ILE A 359 0.77 18.69 -18.07
N THR A 360 2.04 18.33 -17.89
CA THR A 360 2.51 16.95 -17.72
C THR A 360 2.95 16.69 -16.29
N VAL A 361 3.15 15.43 -15.92
CA VAL A 361 3.83 15.08 -14.67
C VAL A 361 5.23 15.72 -14.68
N GLY A 362 5.64 16.27 -13.53
CA GLY A 362 6.88 17.02 -13.36
C GLY A 362 6.77 18.53 -13.62
N THR A 363 5.71 19.03 -14.26
CA THR A 363 5.51 20.48 -14.44
C THR A 363 5.43 21.18 -13.08
N ARG A 364 6.02 22.38 -13.00
CA ARG A 364 6.03 23.22 -11.79
C ARG A 364 5.27 24.54 -11.99
N PHE A 365 4.65 25.00 -10.91
CA PHE A 365 4.05 26.34 -10.81
C PHE A 365 4.31 26.91 -9.41
N PRO A 366 4.37 28.23 -9.23
CA PRO A 366 4.59 28.81 -7.91
C PRO A 366 3.41 28.53 -6.98
N ALA A 367 3.70 28.16 -5.73
CA ALA A 367 2.68 27.74 -4.78
C ALA A 367 1.69 28.89 -4.47
N TYR A 368 2.18 30.12 -4.30
CA TYR A 368 1.36 31.26 -3.88
C TYR A 368 0.20 31.59 -4.83
N ALA A 369 0.37 31.35 -6.13
CA ALA A 369 -0.59 31.69 -7.18
C ALA A 369 -1.56 30.54 -7.52
N THR A 370 -1.55 29.44 -6.75
CA THR A 370 -2.35 28.24 -7.06
C THR A 370 -3.16 27.77 -5.85
N ALA A 371 -4.36 27.25 -6.10
CA ALA A 371 -5.21 26.69 -5.05
C ALA A 371 -4.52 25.51 -4.33
N MET A 372 -3.82 24.67 -5.09
CA MET A 372 -3.06 23.55 -4.54
C MET A 372 -1.91 24.02 -3.65
N GLY A 373 -1.17 25.05 -4.06
CA GLY A 373 -0.09 25.61 -3.26
C GLY A 373 -0.60 26.21 -1.96
N ARG A 374 -1.74 26.92 -1.98
CA ARG A 374 -2.38 27.42 -0.75
C ARG A 374 -2.77 26.30 0.21
N VAL A 375 -3.35 25.21 -0.31
CA VAL A 375 -3.68 24.00 0.48
C VAL A 375 -2.42 23.37 1.07
N LEU A 376 -1.35 23.24 0.30
CA LEU A 376 -0.10 22.64 0.76
C LEU A 376 0.58 23.51 1.83
N LEU A 377 0.65 24.83 1.62
CA LEU A 377 1.17 25.79 2.60
C LEU A 377 0.31 25.80 3.88
N ALA A 378 -1.01 25.66 3.76
CA ALA A 378 -1.93 25.58 4.90
C ALA A 378 -1.65 24.35 5.79
N GLY A 379 -1.15 23.26 5.19
CA GLY A 379 -0.74 22.04 5.89
C GLY A 379 0.61 22.10 6.59
N LEU A 380 1.41 23.15 6.38
CA LEU A 380 2.69 23.35 7.06
C LEU A 380 2.53 24.12 8.38
N PRO A 381 3.51 24.00 9.31
CA PRO A 381 3.65 24.94 10.41
C PRO A 381 3.67 26.39 9.90
N GLU A 382 2.98 27.29 10.62
CA GLU A 382 2.73 28.65 10.14
C GLU A 382 4.01 29.46 9.84
N ALA A 383 5.07 29.23 10.63
CA ALA A 383 6.37 29.85 10.40
C ALA A 383 7.02 29.39 9.09
N GLU A 384 6.91 28.09 8.76
CA GLU A 384 7.47 27.51 7.54
C GLU A 384 6.69 27.97 6.30
N ALA A 385 5.36 27.96 6.36
CA ALA A 385 4.51 28.50 5.31
C ALA A 385 4.82 29.99 5.04
N SER A 386 5.01 30.77 6.10
CA SER A 386 5.36 32.19 6.00
C SER A 386 6.73 32.42 5.35
N ASP A 387 7.75 31.62 5.72
CA ASP A 387 9.07 31.68 5.09
C ASP A 387 9.00 31.40 3.58
N LEU A 388 8.29 30.34 3.19
CA LEU A 388 8.11 30.00 1.78
C LEU A 388 7.37 31.09 0.99
N ILE A 389 6.34 31.70 1.58
CA ILE A 389 5.65 32.84 0.96
C ILE A 389 6.63 33.98 0.73
N VAL A 390 7.44 34.34 1.73
CA VAL A 390 8.42 35.45 1.65
C VAL A 390 9.50 35.18 0.61
N ARG A 391 10.01 33.94 0.54
CA ARG A 391 11.04 33.51 -0.41
C ARG A 391 10.56 33.37 -1.85
N SER A 392 9.24 33.24 -2.06
CA SER A 392 8.66 33.12 -3.39
C SER A 392 8.89 34.39 -4.23
N ASP A 393 9.22 34.23 -5.51
CA ASP A 393 9.25 35.32 -6.49
C ASP A 393 7.82 35.66 -6.91
N ARG A 394 7.13 36.47 -6.09
CA ARG A 394 5.68 36.76 -6.19
C ARG A 394 5.35 37.73 -7.34
N ARG A 395 5.48 37.26 -8.58
CA ARG A 395 5.12 38.01 -9.80
C ARG A 395 3.61 38.03 -10.03
N ALA A 396 3.10 39.08 -10.64
CA ALA A 396 1.73 39.10 -11.11
C ALA A 396 1.64 38.38 -12.47
N PHE A 397 0.85 37.30 -12.56
CA PHE A 397 0.56 36.61 -13.83
C PHE A 397 -0.66 37.21 -14.53
N THR A 398 -1.60 37.73 -13.75
CA THR A 398 -2.81 38.41 -14.20
C THR A 398 -3.07 39.64 -13.33
N GLY A 399 -4.06 40.45 -13.70
CA GLY A 399 -4.51 41.57 -12.85
C GLY A 399 -5.18 41.14 -11.54
N ARG A 400 -5.34 39.83 -11.29
CA ARG A 400 -5.95 39.28 -10.07
C ARG A 400 -4.96 38.56 -9.16
N THR A 401 -3.73 38.31 -9.62
CA THR A 401 -2.74 37.57 -8.84
C THR A 401 -2.42 38.28 -7.52
N LEU A 402 -2.57 37.58 -6.40
CA LEU A 402 -2.13 38.09 -5.12
C LEU A 402 -0.60 38.02 -5.01
N THR A 403 0.05 39.15 -4.75
CA THR A 403 1.51 39.26 -4.62
C THR A 403 1.96 39.76 -3.23
N GLY A 404 1.04 40.33 -2.45
CA GLY A 404 1.27 40.78 -1.09
C GLY A 404 1.44 39.61 -0.13
N ALA A 405 2.51 39.61 0.67
CA ALA A 405 2.78 38.53 1.63
C ALA A 405 1.69 38.41 2.71
N ASP A 406 1.13 39.52 3.17
CA ASP A 406 0.04 39.52 4.16
C ASP A 406 -1.27 39.00 3.58
N ASP A 407 -1.59 39.36 2.32
CA ASP A 407 -2.75 38.83 1.62
C ASP A 407 -2.65 37.31 1.46
N LEU A 408 -1.48 36.83 1.02
CA LEU A 408 -1.23 35.41 0.86
C LEU A 408 -1.27 34.67 2.20
N ARG A 409 -0.72 35.24 3.28
CA ARG A 409 -0.84 34.67 4.63
C ARG A 409 -2.29 34.50 5.06
N ARG A 410 -3.13 35.51 4.81
CA ARG A 410 -4.58 35.43 5.08
C ARG A 410 -5.24 34.32 4.28
N GLU A 411 -4.98 34.25 2.98
CA GLU A 411 -5.54 33.21 2.11
C GLU A 411 -5.10 31.79 2.52
N VAL A 412 -3.85 31.61 2.95
CA VAL A 412 -3.36 30.34 3.48
C VAL A 412 -4.03 30.00 4.82
N ALA A 413 -4.23 30.98 5.70
CA ALA A 413 -4.97 30.77 6.95
C ALA A 413 -6.43 30.38 6.68
N THR A 414 -7.12 31.07 5.77
CA THR A 414 -8.47 30.68 5.35
C THR A 414 -8.50 29.27 4.77
N ALA A 415 -7.55 28.89 3.93
CA ALA A 415 -7.48 27.53 3.39
C ALA A 415 -7.27 26.46 4.47
N ARG A 416 -6.55 26.80 5.55
CA ARG A 416 -6.37 25.93 6.72
C ARG A 416 -7.68 25.71 7.46
N ASP A 417 -8.43 26.78 7.72
CA ASP A 417 -9.69 26.73 8.47
C ASP A 417 -10.81 26.04 7.66
N ASP A 418 -10.88 26.32 6.37
CA ASP A 418 -11.90 25.79 5.46
C ASP A 418 -11.61 24.34 5.01
N GLY A 419 -10.33 23.94 5.01
CA GLY A 419 -9.86 22.64 4.49
C GLY A 419 -9.95 22.53 2.96
N TYR A 420 -10.00 23.64 2.25
CA TYR A 420 -9.90 23.74 0.79
C TYR A 420 -9.43 25.14 0.40
N ALA A 421 -8.97 25.32 -0.84
CA ALA A 421 -8.71 26.65 -1.40
C ALA A 421 -9.36 26.79 -2.78
N VAL A 422 -9.79 28.00 -3.10
CA VAL A 422 -10.21 28.39 -4.44
C VAL A 422 -9.31 29.52 -4.93
N VAL A 423 -8.87 29.42 -6.18
CA VAL A 423 -8.14 30.48 -6.86
C VAL A 423 -8.89 30.86 -8.12
N ASP A 424 -9.23 32.15 -8.23
CA ASP A 424 -9.98 32.71 -9.35
C ASP A 424 -9.07 33.55 -10.27
N GLN A 425 -8.60 32.92 -11.36
CA GLN A 425 -7.91 33.59 -12.46
C GLN A 425 -6.61 34.29 -12.06
N GLU A 426 -5.93 33.82 -11.01
CA GLU A 426 -4.66 34.39 -10.56
C GLU A 426 -3.45 33.87 -11.34
N LEU A 427 -3.50 32.62 -11.83
CA LEU A 427 -2.43 32.06 -12.65
C LEU A 427 -2.61 32.36 -14.13
N GLU A 428 -3.86 32.28 -14.61
CA GLU A 428 -4.21 32.52 -16.01
C GLU A 428 -5.63 33.09 -16.09
N THR A 429 -5.83 34.12 -16.91
CA THR A 429 -7.15 34.70 -17.15
C THR A 429 -8.08 33.65 -17.77
N GLY A 430 -9.29 33.51 -17.25
CA GLY A 430 -10.23 32.47 -17.68
C GLY A 430 -10.05 31.10 -17.00
N LEU A 431 -9.07 30.92 -16.11
CA LEU A 431 -8.85 29.67 -15.36
C LEU A 431 -9.27 29.79 -13.89
N ARG A 432 -10.04 28.82 -13.39
CA ARG A 432 -10.34 28.65 -11.96
C ARG A 432 -9.83 27.30 -11.48
N SER A 433 -9.43 27.25 -10.21
CA SER A 433 -9.06 25.99 -9.55
C SER A 433 -9.65 25.92 -8.16
N ILE A 434 -10.12 24.74 -7.78
CA ILE A 434 -10.44 24.38 -6.40
C ILE A 434 -9.58 23.18 -5.98
N ALA A 435 -9.04 23.19 -4.77
CA ALA A 435 -8.16 22.14 -4.26
C ALA A 435 -8.48 21.74 -2.83
N VAL A 436 -8.19 20.48 -2.49
CA VAL A 436 -8.31 19.89 -1.15
C VAL A 436 -7.02 19.14 -0.78
N PRO A 437 -6.68 19.05 0.51
CA PRO A 437 -5.49 18.30 0.95
C PRO A 437 -5.68 16.79 0.78
N ILE A 438 -4.56 16.09 0.60
CA ILE A 438 -4.43 14.64 0.74
C ILE A 438 -3.53 14.38 1.94
N HIS A 439 -4.02 13.60 2.90
CA HIS A 439 -3.32 13.28 4.12
C HIS A 439 -2.71 11.87 4.09
N ALA A 440 -1.53 11.74 4.70
CA ALA A 440 -0.97 10.47 5.12
C ALA A 440 -0.45 10.60 6.56
N SER A 441 -0.82 9.65 7.43
CA SER A 441 -0.43 9.65 8.84
C SER A 441 -0.70 11.00 9.56
N GLY A 442 -1.85 11.62 9.26
CA GLY A 442 -2.28 12.88 9.86
C GLY A 442 -1.60 14.15 9.33
N ARG A 443 -0.73 14.04 8.32
CA ARG A 443 -0.04 15.17 7.68
C ARG A 443 -0.50 15.36 6.24
N VAL A 444 -0.55 16.61 5.78
CA VAL A 444 -0.79 16.92 4.36
C VAL A 444 0.46 16.52 3.56
N VAL A 445 0.31 15.59 2.62
CA VAL A 445 1.42 15.10 1.77
C VAL A 445 1.28 15.50 0.31
N ALA A 446 0.06 15.83 -0.12
CA ALA A 446 -0.23 16.27 -1.48
C ALA A 446 -1.51 17.12 -1.50
N ALA A 447 -1.84 17.73 -2.63
CA ALA A 447 -3.12 18.39 -2.87
C ALA A 447 -3.77 17.88 -4.15
N LEU A 448 -5.07 17.60 -4.07
CA LEU A 448 -5.92 17.20 -5.20
C LEU A 448 -6.72 18.42 -5.68
N ASN A 449 -6.71 18.70 -6.98
CA ASN A 449 -7.48 19.80 -7.55
C ASN A 449 -8.38 19.41 -8.72
N ILE A 450 -9.32 20.30 -9.00
CA ILE A 450 -10.01 20.39 -10.30
C ILE A 450 -9.73 21.78 -10.87
N ALA A 451 -9.39 21.82 -12.15
CA ALA A 451 -9.23 23.04 -12.94
C ALA A 451 -10.40 23.18 -13.91
N ALA A 452 -11.08 24.32 -13.87
CA ALA A 452 -12.28 24.61 -14.65
C ALA A 452 -12.21 25.99 -15.35
N PRO A 453 -12.84 26.17 -16.53
CA PRO A 453 -12.96 27.46 -17.17
C PRO A 453 -13.85 28.42 -16.36
N ALA A 454 -13.36 29.64 -16.12
CA ALA A 454 -14.06 30.67 -15.37
C ALA A 454 -15.38 31.11 -16.03
N ALA A 455 -15.49 30.98 -17.35
CA ALA A 455 -16.67 31.38 -18.10
C ALA A 455 -17.90 30.47 -17.89
N ARG A 456 -17.73 29.30 -17.26
CA ARG A 456 -18.84 28.33 -17.11
C ARG A 456 -19.88 28.79 -16.09
N GLU A 457 -19.44 29.16 -14.90
CA GLU A 457 -20.29 29.42 -13.74
C GLU A 457 -19.55 30.29 -12.71
N PRO A 458 -20.24 31.03 -11.82
CA PRO A 458 -19.65 31.76 -10.69
C PRO A 458 -18.85 30.87 -9.72
N VAL A 459 -17.97 31.49 -8.92
CA VAL A 459 -17.08 30.78 -7.98
C VAL A 459 -17.87 29.97 -6.95
N GLU A 460 -18.95 30.54 -6.44
CA GLU A 460 -19.79 29.94 -5.40
C GLU A 460 -20.46 28.65 -5.91
N GLN A 461 -21.03 28.71 -7.12
CA GLN A 461 -21.66 27.56 -7.77
C GLN A 461 -20.64 26.47 -8.12
N MET A 462 -19.46 26.87 -8.63
CA MET A 462 -18.35 25.95 -8.88
C MET A 462 -17.94 25.21 -7.60
N ARG A 463 -17.81 25.93 -6.48
CA ARG A 463 -17.45 25.35 -5.17
C ARG A 463 -18.52 24.35 -4.70
N GLU A 464 -19.80 24.73 -4.72
CA GLU A 464 -20.90 23.88 -4.27
C GLU A 464 -20.97 22.57 -5.05
N ARG A 465 -20.71 22.63 -6.36
CA ARG A 465 -20.72 21.47 -7.25
C ARG A 465 -19.47 20.58 -7.12
N LEU A 466 -18.28 21.19 -7.05
CA LEU A 466 -17.01 20.45 -7.16
C LEU A 466 -16.41 20.02 -5.83
N LEU A 467 -16.63 20.77 -4.74
CA LEU A 467 -16.01 20.48 -3.44
C LEU A 467 -16.44 19.11 -2.86
N PRO A 468 -17.72 18.70 -2.92
CA PRO A 468 -18.12 17.37 -2.44
C PRO A 468 -17.42 16.23 -3.20
N GLU A 469 -17.31 16.36 -4.52
CA GLU A 469 -16.64 15.39 -5.41
C GLU A 469 -15.13 15.31 -5.15
N LEU A 470 -14.48 16.45 -4.94
CA LEU A 470 -13.08 16.54 -4.53
C LEU A 470 -12.85 15.85 -3.19
N ARG A 471 -13.66 16.18 -2.17
CA ARG A 471 -13.52 15.59 -0.83
C ARG A 471 -13.77 14.08 -0.82
N ALA A 472 -14.75 13.61 -1.62
CA ALA A 472 -15.00 12.18 -1.76
C ALA A 472 -13.81 11.45 -2.42
N THR A 473 -13.26 12.04 -3.49
CA THR A 473 -12.10 11.48 -4.20
C THR A 473 -10.83 11.52 -3.36
N ALA A 474 -10.62 12.60 -2.60
CA ALA A 474 -9.52 12.72 -1.66
C ALA A 474 -9.57 11.61 -0.60
N ARG A 475 -10.71 11.39 0.06
CA ARG A 475 -10.86 10.31 1.04
C ARG A 475 -10.61 8.92 0.47
N ALA A 476 -11.04 8.67 -0.76
CA ALA A 476 -10.81 7.39 -1.44
C ALA A 476 -9.30 7.19 -1.73
N LEU A 477 -8.63 8.23 -2.21
CA LEU A 477 -7.18 8.19 -2.44
C LEU A 477 -6.40 8.08 -1.12
N GLU A 478 -6.82 8.77 -0.06
CA GLU A 478 -6.20 8.68 1.27
C GLU A 478 -6.30 7.27 1.86
N ALA A 479 -7.41 6.55 1.64
CA ALA A 479 -7.54 5.15 2.06
C ALA A 479 -6.52 4.24 1.35
N ASP A 480 -6.36 4.44 0.05
CA ASP A 480 -5.38 3.70 -0.77
C ASP A 480 -3.93 4.06 -0.38
N VAL A 481 -3.66 5.34 -0.12
CA VAL A 481 -2.37 5.83 0.40
C VAL A 481 -2.06 5.21 1.76
N ALA A 482 -3.02 5.18 2.68
CA ALA A 482 -2.83 4.60 4.01
C ALA A 482 -2.53 3.09 3.96
N ALA A 483 -3.15 2.35 3.03
CA ALA A 483 -2.82 0.96 2.79
C ALA A 483 -1.39 0.81 2.23
N PHE A 484 -0.99 1.70 1.31
CA PHE A 484 0.34 1.66 0.72
C PHE A 484 1.46 2.03 1.71
N THR A 485 1.27 3.08 2.50
CA THR A 485 2.35 3.68 3.31
C THR A 485 2.60 3.01 4.64
N ARG A 486 1.86 1.96 4.99
CA ARG A 486 1.97 1.34 6.32
C ARG A 486 3.36 0.73 6.56
N HIS A 487 3.92 0.07 5.55
CA HIS A 487 5.20 -0.64 5.62
C HIS A 487 6.21 -0.18 4.56
N GLN A 488 5.86 0.85 3.79
CA GLN A 488 6.69 1.40 2.72
C GLN A 488 6.56 2.92 2.66
N PRO A 489 7.60 3.65 2.23
CA PRO A 489 7.49 5.09 2.03
C PRO A 489 6.56 5.42 0.85
N LEU A 490 5.90 6.58 0.91
CA LEU A 490 5.09 7.06 -0.20
C LEU A 490 6.01 7.47 -1.38
N PRO A 491 5.76 7.00 -2.62
CA PRO A 491 6.65 7.24 -3.75
C PRO A 491 6.34 8.57 -4.46
N LEU A 492 6.57 9.72 -3.80
CA LEU A 492 6.31 11.09 -4.28
C LEU A 492 7.48 11.81 -4.97
#